data_AF-A0A7X0B683-F1
#
_entry.id   AF-A0A7X0B683-F1
#
_cell.length_a   1.000
_cell.length_b   1.000
_cell.length_c   1.000
_cell.angle_alpha   90.00
_cell.angle_beta   90.00
_cell.angle_gamma   90.00
#
_symmetry.space_group_name_H-M   'P 1'
#
loop_
_entity.id
_entity.type
_entity.pdbx_description
1 polymer ?
#
loop_
_entity_poly.entity_id
_entity_poly.type
_entity_poly.pdbx_seq_one_letter_code
_entity_poly.pdbx_strand_id
1 'polypeptide(L)'
;MDWKIGGAIAFGAVIGWYLYFINRYRKGDVSLGDITTVIGVIGGAAVLSVFDKGTDVFGAYGVGLAVGFFGYFLVLIFLVRRSSGFNFDYFIDGRRPNPPGGWGFGPDSQQPVHPMTGLLHSTGVNSTQSFHLGQALPSQMPITSSLDVNASSSIDYYENNLIFAQSKADRVNRAKALLSAGAIYPRGCSEFVCAVLAIPYRQANDLMGNAPSTIGTGPIYIDLEPGDIAGWVAEAGSGHVAVYIGEGPDCVFIDVREPGAKPRSKNGYYNHEMFKAPF
;
A
#
# COMPACT_ATOMS: atom_id res chain seq x y z
N MET A 1 -25.82 19.89 -41.71
CA MET A 1 -24.79 20.32 -40.73
C MET A 1 -23.54 19.55 -41.09
N ASP A 2 -22.40 20.23 -41.29
CA ASP A 2 -21.18 19.57 -41.74
C ASP A 2 -20.69 18.62 -40.63
N TRP A 3 -21.00 17.36 -40.83
CA TRP A 3 -20.93 16.32 -39.81
C TRP A 3 -19.47 16.11 -39.33
N LYS A 4 -18.50 16.50 -40.17
CA LYS A 4 -17.06 16.57 -39.88
C LYS A 4 -16.78 17.53 -38.74
N ILE A 5 -17.39 18.71 -38.78
CA ILE A 5 -17.26 19.75 -37.74
C ILE A 5 -17.97 19.28 -36.48
N GLY A 6 -19.18 18.71 -36.62
CA GLY A 6 -19.94 18.18 -35.50
C GLY A 6 -19.18 17.11 -34.72
N GLY A 7 -18.58 16.14 -35.42
CA GLY A 7 -17.78 15.10 -34.79
C GLY A 7 -16.45 15.58 -34.22
N ALA A 8 -15.78 16.56 -34.84
CA ALA A 8 -14.57 17.17 -34.28
C ALA A 8 -14.86 17.89 -32.95
N ILE A 9 -15.95 18.66 -32.88
CA ILE A 9 -16.40 19.33 -31.64
C ILE A 9 -16.77 18.29 -30.58
N ALA A 10 -17.52 17.25 -30.97
CA ALA A 10 -17.93 16.16 -30.09
C ALA A 10 -16.73 15.41 -29.49
N PHE A 11 -15.74 15.09 -30.33
CA PHE A 11 -14.49 14.45 -29.90
C PHE A 11 -13.70 15.34 -28.92
N GLY A 12 -13.53 16.62 -29.26
CA GLY A 12 -12.85 17.58 -28.39
C GLY A 12 -13.54 17.75 -27.03
N ALA A 13 -14.88 17.76 -27.00
CA ALA A 13 -15.65 17.85 -25.77
C ALA A 13 -15.43 16.64 -24.84
N VAL A 14 -15.39 15.42 -25.38
CA VAL A 14 -15.11 14.20 -24.58
C VAL A 14 -13.71 14.21 -24.01
N ILE A 15 -12.69 14.54 -24.82
CA ILE A 15 -11.30 14.64 -24.37
C ILE A 15 -11.13 15.74 -23.31
N GLY A 16 -11.67 16.94 -23.57
CA GLY A 16 -11.61 18.06 -22.63
C GLY A 16 -12.25 17.72 -21.28
N TRP A 17 -13.40 17.06 -21.31
CA TRP A 17 -14.06 16.59 -20.09
C TRP A 17 -13.21 15.56 -19.33
N TYR A 18 -12.64 14.57 -20.02
CA TYR A 18 -11.82 13.54 -19.39
C TYR A 18 -10.57 14.12 -18.72
N LEU A 19 -9.88 15.03 -19.41
CA LEU A 19 -8.72 15.75 -18.85
C LEU A 19 -9.10 16.62 -17.66
N TYR A 20 -10.23 17.34 -17.74
CA TYR A 20 -10.77 18.10 -16.62
C TYR A 20 -11.03 17.20 -15.40
N PHE A 21 -11.68 16.05 -15.62
CA PHE A 21 -12.06 15.14 -14.55
C PHE A 21 -10.84 14.55 -13.83
N ILE A 22 -9.84 14.09 -14.58
CA ILE A 22 -8.57 13.61 -14.01
C ILE A 22 -7.90 14.72 -13.22
N ASN A 23 -7.75 15.91 -13.80
CA ASN A 23 -7.05 17.00 -13.12
C ASN A 23 -7.79 17.50 -11.88
N ARG A 24 -9.12 17.41 -11.86
CA ARG A 24 -9.96 17.93 -10.76
C ARG A 24 -10.06 16.98 -9.57
N TYR A 25 -10.16 15.68 -9.82
CA TYR A 25 -10.51 14.68 -8.80
C TYR A 25 -9.37 13.76 -8.38
N ARG A 26 -8.23 13.78 -9.07
CA ARG A 26 -7.09 12.94 -8.69
C ARG A 26 -6.43 13.50 -7.42
N LYS A 27 -6.33 12.65 -6.39
CA LYS A 27 -5.67 12.97 -5.11
C LYS A 27 -4.31 12.25 -4.94
N GLY A 28 -3.85 11.53 -5.97
CA GLY A 28 -2.61 10.75 -5.95
C GLY A 28 -1.76 10.92 -7.22
N ASP A 29 -0.71 10.10 -7.33
CA ASP A 29 0.25 10.14 -8.43
C ASP A 29 -0.38 9.79 -9.79
N VAL A 30 0.26 10.25 -10.88
CA VAL A 30 -0.17 9.92 -12.25
C VAL A 30 0.00 8.42 -12.45
N SER A 31 -1.10 7.68 -12.63
CA SER A 31 -1.00 6.26 -12.94
C SER A 31 -0.70 6.06 -14.44
N LEU A 32 0.05 5.02 -14.79
CA LEU A 32 0.26 4.63 -16.20
C LEU A 32 -1.07 4.32 -16.91
N GLY A 33 -2.10 3.93 -16.15
CA GLY A 33 -3.45 3.73 -16.67
C GLY A 33 -4.05 4.98 -17.30
N ASP A 34 -3.89 6.14 -16.65
CA ASP A 34 -4.41 7.42 -17.17
C ASP A 34 -3.78 7.80 -18.51
N ILE A 35 -2.48 7.56 -18.64
CA ILE A 35 -1.71 7.76 -19.88
C ILE A 35 -2.19 6.80 -20.96
N THR A 36 -2.46 5.55 -20.59
CA THR A 36 -2.96 4.53 -21.53
C THR A 36 -4.32 4.92 -22.12
N THR A 37 -5.22 5.48 -21.31
CA THR A 37 -6.52 5.96 -21.82
C THR A 37 -6.35 7.14 -22.78
N VAL A 38 -5.47 8.09 -22.48
CA VAL A 38 -5.18 9.23 -23.35
C VAL A 38 -4.55 8.76 -24.67
N ILE A 39 -3.56 7.87 -24.61
CA ILE A 39 -2.93 7.27 -25.79
C ILE A 39 -3.95 6.46 -26.59
N GLY A 40 -4.87 5.74 -25.94
CA GLY A 40 -5.93 5.01 -26.64
C GLY A 40 -6.83 5.93 -27.45
N VAL A 41 -7.22 7.09 -26.91
CA VAL A 41 -8.07 8.03 -27.63
C VAL A 41 -7.31 8.76 -28.74
N ILE A 42 -6.05 9.18 -28.49
CA ILE A 42 -5.19 9.79 -29.53
C ILE A 42 -4.85 8.76 -30.61
N GLY A 43 -4.55 7.53 -30.23
CA GLY A 43 -4.24 6.42 -31.11
C GLY A 43 -5.43 6.05 -31.99
N GLY A 44 -6.64 6.00 -31.44
CA GLY A 44 -7.87 5.82 -32.23
C GLY A 44 -8.07 6.94 -33.27
N ALA A 45 -7.80 8.19 -32.90
CA ALA A 45 -7.85 9.31 -33.85
C ALA A 45 -6.73 9.24 -34.90
N ALA A 46 -5.53 8.76 -34.52
CA ALA A 46 -4.42 8.57 -35.44
C ALA A 46 -4.68 7.43 -36.44
N VAL A 47 -5.35 6.36 -36.03
CA VAL A 47 -5.79 5.27 -36.93
C VAL A 47 -6.75 5.81 -37.99
N LEU A 48 -7.58 6.81 -37.66
CA LEU A 48 -8.46 7.45 -38.63
C LEU A 48 -7.70 8.25 -39.70
N SER A 49 -6.44 8.64 -39.44
CA SER A 49 -5.58 9.30 -40.43
C SER A 49 -5.01 8.36 -41.50
N VAL A 50 -5.12 7.04 -41.27
CA VAL A 50 -4.75 6.00 -42.24
C VAL A 50 -5.82 5.84 -43.32
N PHE A 51 -7.06 6.26 -43.05
CA PHE A 51 -8.13 6.30 -44.05
C PHE A 51 -8.04 7.58 -44.87
N ASP A 52 -8.42 7.50 -46.15
CA ASP A 52 -8.30 8.61 -47.08
C ASP A 52 -8.92 9.91 -46.55
N LYS A 53 -8.14 10.99 -46.64
CA LYS A 53 -8.52 12.33 -46.19
C LYS A 53 -9.75 12.78 -46.99
N GLY A 54 -10.89 12.90 -46.31
CA GLY A 54 -12.14 13.38 -46.91
C GLY A 54 -13.37 12.52 -46.61
N THR A 55 -13.18 11.33 -46.03
CA THR A 55 -14.29 10.43 -45.73
C THR A 55 -15.14 10.92 -44.56
N ASP A 56 -16.44 10.66 -44.68
CA ASP A 56 -17.41 10.91 -43.63
C ASP A 56 -17.33 9.83 -42.53
N VAL A 57 -16.12 9.48 -42.09
CA VAL A 57 -15.88 8.45 -41.05
C VAL A 57 -15.38 9.06 -39.73
N PHE A 58 -14.51 10.08 -39.80
CA PHE A 58 -13.97 10.73 -38.60
C PHE A 58 -15.03 11.40 -37.74
N GLY A 59 -15.97 12.11 -38.35
CA GLY A 59 -17.08 12.72 -37.62
C GLY A 59 -18.01 11.70 -36.93
N ALA A 60 -18.05 10.43 -37.37
CA ALA A 60 -19.06 9.42 -37.02
C ALA A 60 -18.59 8.79 -35.75
N TYR A 61 -17.30 8.50 -35.78
CA TYR A 61 -16.49 8.20 -34.64
C TYR A 61 -16.60 9.29 -33.57
N GLY A 62 -16.40 10.56 -33.92
CA GLY A 62 -16.51 11.68 -32.96
C GLY A 62 -17.89 11.81 -32.34
N VAL A 63 -18.96 11.75 -33.15
CA VAL A 63 -20.34 11.77 -32.69
C VAL A 63 -20.66 10.52 -31.86
N GLY A 64 -20.24 9.34 -32.31
CA GLY A 64 -20.46 8.08 -31.60
C GLY A 64 -19.80 8.05 -30.23
N LEU A 65 -18.58 8.58 -30.11
CA LEU A 65 -17.90 8.76 -28.83
C LEU A 65 -18.68 9.69 -27.90
N ALA A 66 -19.13 10.84 -28.42
CA ALA A 66 -19.93 11.76 -27.60
C ALA A 66 -21.26 11.13 -27.17
N VAL A 67 -21.96 10.44 -28.06
CA VAL A 67 -23.22 9.74 -27.73
C VAL A 67 -22.97 8.66 -26.66
N GLY A 68 -21.91 7.87 -26.77
CA GLY A 68 -21.56 6.88 -25.75
C GLY A 68 -21.24 7.51 -24.40
N PHE A 69 -20.41 8.56 -24.40
CA PHE A 69 -20.00 9.27 -23.20
C PHE A 69 -21.18 9.96 -22.49
N PHE A 70 -21.91 10.82 -23.21
CA PHE A 70 -23.04 11.55 -22.64
C PHE A 70 -24.25 10.64 -22.39
N GLY A 71 -24.45 9.60 -23.19
CA GLY A 71 -25.46 8.58 -22.94
C GLY A 71 -25.25 7.89 -21.60
N TYR A 72 -24.02 7.45 -21.31
CA TYR A 72 -23.67 6.92 -19.99
C TYR A 72 -23.94 7.95 -18.88
N PHE A 73 -23.53 9.20 -19.09
CA PHE A 73 -23.72 10.26 -18.10
C PHE A 73 -25.21 10.54 -17.80
N LEU A 74 -26.06 10.55 -18.82
CA LEU A 74 -27.51 10.70 -18.67
C LEU A 74 -28.14 9.53 -17.91
N VAL A 75 -27.71 8.28 -18.20
CA VAL A 75 -28.14 7.09 -17.45
C VAL A 75 -27.72 7.20 -15.99
N LEU A 76 -26.51 7.67 -15.71
CA LEU A 76 -26.03 7.90 -14.34
C LEU A 76 -26.88 8.94 -13.60
N ILE A 77 -27.20 10.08 -14.25
CA ILE A 77 -28.12 11.09 -13.68
C ILE A 77 -29.48 10.47 -13.35
N PHE A 78 -30.03 9.67 -14.26
CA PHE A 78 -31.31 9.00 -14.04
C PHE A 78 -31.27 8.03 -12.85
N LEU A 79 -30.22 7.21 -12.75
CA LEU A 79 -30.03 6.25 -11.65
C LEU A 79 -29.86 6.95 -10.30
N VAL A 80 -29.04 8.01 -10.25
CA VAL A 80 -28.84 8.79 -9.01
C VAL A 80 -30.15 9.46 -8.60
N ARG A 81 -30.87 10.10 -9.53
CA ARG A 81 -32.16 10.74 -9.24
C ARG A 81 -33.23 9.77 -8.74
N ARG A 82 -33.19 8.51 -9.19
CA ARG A 82 -34.12 7.47 -8.73
C ARG A 82 -33.73 6.90 -7.36
N SER A 83 -32.47 7.00 -6.95
CA SER A 83 -31.98 6.42 -5.71
C SER A 83 -32.18 7.38 -4.53
N SER A 84 -32.84 6.91 -3.46
CA SER A 84 -33.01 7.70 -2.22
C SER A 84 -31.72 7.87 -1.42
N GLY A 85 -30.65 7.13 -1.78
CA GLY A 85 -29.37 7.16 -1.07
C GLY A 85 -28.31 8.04 -1.72
N PHE A 86 -28.53 8.58 -2.93
CA PHE A 86 -27.53 9.37 -3.65
C PHE A 86 -28.14 10.71 -4.12
N ASN A 87 -27.53 11.83 -3.73
CA ASN A 87 -27.95 13.18 -4.11
C ASN A 87 -26.94 13.83 -5.05
N PHE A 88 -27.23 15.07 -5.50
CA PHE A 88 -26.30 15.87 -6.31
C PHE A 88 -24.90 16.00 -5.68
N ASP A 89 -24.80 15.94 -4.35
CA ASP A 89 -23.53 15.95 -3.62
C ASP A 89 -22.61 14.78 -4.03
N TYR A 90 -23.17 13.64 -4.43
CA TYR A 90 -22.39 12.51 -4.96
C TYR A 90 -21.64 12.88 -6.25
N PHE A 91 -22.24 13.68 -7.13
CA PHE A 91 -21.57 14.12 -8.37
C PHE A 91 -20.42 15.09 -8.10
N ILE A 92 -20.48 15.84 -6.99
CA ILE A 92 -19.46 16.83 -6.63
C ILE A 92 -18.35 16.22 -5.77
N ASP A 93 -18.68 15.36 -4.79
CA ASP A 93 -17.69 14.77 -3.88
C ASP A 93 -17.12 13.45 -4.43
N GLY A 94 -17.88 12.73 -5.27
CA GLY A 94 -17.51 11.39 -5.77
C GLY A 94 -17.46 10.31 -4.68
N ARG A 95 -17.68 10.69 -3.42
CA ARG A 95 -17.70 9.79 -2.25
C ARG A 95 -19.10 9.27 -2.02
N ARG A 96 -19.20 8.00 -1.60
CA ARG A 96 -20.48 7.41 -1.18
C ARG A 96 -20.93 8.12 0.10
N PRO A 97 -22.20 8.56 0.19
CA PRO A 97 -22.73 9.05 1.46
C PRO A 97 -22.63 7.96 2.52
N ASN A 98 -22.25 8.36 3.73
CA ASN A 98 -22.08 7.42 4.83
C ASN A 98 -23.42 6.73 5.11
N PRO A 99 -23.45 5.40 5.20
CA PRO A 99 -24.66 4.70 5.59
C PRO A 99 -25.08 5.12 7.03
N PRO A 100 -26.37 4.99 7.37
CA PRO A 100 -26.84 5.19 8.75
C PRO A 100 -26.00 4.37 9.73
N GLY A 101 -25.67 4.95 10.89
CA GLY A 101 -24.83 4.29 11.90
C GLY A 101 -25.34 2.88 12.22
N GLY A 102 -24.46 1.89 12.09
CA GLY A 102 -24.77 0.46 12.31
C GLY A 102 -25.02 -0.36 11.03
N TRP A 103 -25.03 0.25 9.84
CA TRP A 103 -25.09 -0.46 8.56
C TRP A 103 -23.91 -0.09 7.65
N GLY A 104 -23.36 -1.09 6.95
CA GLY A 104 -22.33 -0.87 5.94
C GLY A 104 -20.95 -0.54 6.50
N PHE A 105 -20.03 -0.28 5.59
CA PHE A 105 -18.68 0.09 5.97
C PHE A 105 -18.61 1.58 6.31
N GLY A 106 -18.06 1.91 7.48
CA GLY A 106 -17.92 3.29 7.96
C GLY A 106 -17.00 4.15 7.08
N PRO A 107 -16.91 5.46 7.35
CA PRO A 107 -16.21 6.46 6.52
C PRO A 107 -14.73 6.18 6.20
N ASP A 108 -14.13 5.16 6.83
CA ASP A 108 -12.72 4.76 6.68
C ASP A 108 -12.50 3.38 6.05
N SER A 109 -13.54 2.69 5.55
CA SER A 109 -13.32 1.43 4.82
C SER A 109 -12.78 1.69 3.43
N GLN A 110 -11.68 1.04 3.10
CA GLN A 110 -10.79 1.41 2.02
C GLN A 110 -11.43 1.50 0.62
N GLN A 111 -10.76 2.31 -0.20
CA GLN A 111 -11.10 2.65 -1.57
C GLN A 111 -11.28 1.45 -2.50
N PRO A 112 -12.05 1.59 -3.60
CA PRO A 112 -12.11 0.58 -4.66
C PRO A 112 -10.69 0.29 -5.18
N VAL A 113 -10.26 -0.96 -5.04
CA VAL A 113 -8.99 -1.45 -5.59
C VAL A 113 -9.12 -1.55 -7.12
N HIS A 114 -8.14 -1.01 -7.85
CA HIS A 114 -8.16 -0.93 -9.31
C HIS A 114 -7.96 -2.30 -10.00
N PRO A 115 -8.45 -2.51 -11.24
CA PRO A 115 -8.61 -3.84 -11.84
C PRO A 115 -7.35 -4.49 -12.45
N MET A 116 -6.13 -3.99 -12.22
CA MET A 116 -4.92 -4.55 -12.86
C MET A 116 -3.92 -5.15 -11.87
N THR A 117 -4.42 -5.97 -10.94
CA THR A 117 -3.59 -6.90 -10.15
C THR A 117 -3.52 -8.29 -10.81
N GLY A 118 -3.96 -8.44 -12.06
CA GLY A 118 -3.92 -9.70 -12.79
C GLY A 118 -3.10 -9.57 -14.06
N LEU A 119 -2.18 -10.52 -14.26
CA LEU A 119 -1.40 -10.82 -15.47
C LEU A 119 -0.02 -10.16 -15.57
N LEU A 120 0.96 -10.80 -14.92
CA LEU A 120 2.12 -11.36 -15.63
C LEU A 120 2.62 -12.59 -14.87
N HIS A 121 1.94 -13.71 -15.13
CA HIS A 121 2.50 -15.05 -14.97
C HIS A 121 3.48 -15.25 -16.14
N SER A 122 4.78 -15.28 -15.86
CA SER A 122 5.78 -15.82 -16.77
C SER A 122 6.70 -16.74 -15.98
N THR A 123 6.31 -18.01 -15.98
CA THR A 123 7.13 -19.17 -15.68
C THR A 123 8.51 -19.07 -16.33
N GLY A 124 9.60 -19.33 -15.60
CA GLY A 124 10.87 -19.59 -16.27
C GLY A 124 12.13 -19.64 -15.42
N VAL A 125 12.44 -20.85 -14.94
CA VAL A 125 13.79 -21.46 -14.96
C VAL A 125 14.84 -20.96 -13.95
N ASN A 126 15.07 -21.87 -12.98
CA ASN A 126 16.32 -22.16 -12.28
C ASN A 126 17.61 -21.59 -12.88
N SER A 127 18.38 -20.86 -12.08
CA SER A 127 19.84 -20.99 -12.12
C SER A 127 20.46 -20.67 -10.77
N THR A 128 20.87 -21.75 -10.11
CA THR A 128 21.81 -21.82 -9.00
C THR A 128 23.14 -21.20 -9.41
N GLN A 129 23.63 -20.19 -8.70
CA GLN A 129 25.07 -19.94 -8.56
C GLN A 129 25.39 -19.48 -7.14
N SER A 130 25.77 -20.45 -6.33
CA SER A 130 26.57 -20.28 -5.12
C SER A 130 28.01 -19.93 -5.52
N PHE A 131 28.57 -18.86 -4.95
CA PHE A 131 30.02 -18.69 -4.88
C PHE A 131 30.40 -18.16 -3.51
N HIS A 132 30.94 -19.06 -2.69
CA HIS A 132 31.64 -18.79 -1.43
C HIS A 132 33.15 -18.77 -1.73
N LEU A 133 33.87 -17.82 -1.12
CA LEU A 133 35.26 -17.85 -0.63
C LEU A 133 35.66 -16.36 -0.50
N GLY A 134 36.04 -15.77 0.64
CA GLY A 134 36.80 -16.26 1.78
C GLY A 134 37.98 -15.27 1.94
N GLN A 135 38.15 -14.66 3.12
CA GLN A 135 39.40 -14.05 3.66
C GLN A 135 39.04 -13.31 4.97
N ALA A 136 39.38 -13.87 6.14
CA ALA A 136 40.67 -13.82 6.84
C ALA A 136 40.89 -12.49 7.61
N LEU A 137 40.69 -12.60 8.94
CA LEU A 137 41.03 -11.62 9.98
C LEU A 137 42.54 -11.33 10.02
N PRO A 138 42.91 -10.16 10.56
CA PRO A 138 44.00 -10.12 11.52
C PRO A 138 43.62 -9.52 12.87
N SER A 139 44.29 -10.11 13.84
CA SER A 139 44.35 -9.92 15.29
C SER A 139 44.84 -8.55 15.78
N GLN A 140 44.24 -8.13 16.90
CA GLN A 140 44.83 -7.52 18.10
C GLN A 140 45.72 -6.27 17.99
N MET A 141 45.32 -5.22 18.73
CA MET A 141 46.25 -4.35 19.47
C MET A 141 45.51 -3.55 20.59
N PRO A 142 46.20 -2.89 21.54
CA PRO A 142 46.00 -3.11 22.97
C PRO A 142 45.30 -1.95 23.71
N ILE A 143 44.87 -2.28 24.93
CA ILE A 143 44.27 -1.40 25.92
C ILE A 143 45.35 -0.48 26.52
N THR A 144 45.09 0.83 26.56
CA THR A 144 45.69 1.75 27.54
C THR A 144 44.60 2.63 28.17
N SER A 145 44.61 2.67 29.49
CA SER A 145 43.72 3.37 30.41
C SER A 145 43.97 4.87 30.47
N SER A 146 42.89 5.66 30.59
CA SER A 146 42.87 6.87 31.42
C SER A 146 41.44 7.22 31.82
N LEU A 147 41.22 7.28 33.14
CA LEU A 147 40.01 7.76 33.80
C LEU A 147 39.71 9.21 33.40
N ASP A 148 38.47 9.46 32.98
CA ASP A 148 37.81 10.76 33.14
C ASP A 148 36.34 10.56 33.52
N VAL A 149 35.92 11.36 34.49
CA VAL A 149 34.63 11.32 35.20
C VAL A 149 33.56 12.10 34.43
N ASN A 150 32.31 11.61 34.46
CA ASN A 150 31.05 12.19 33.98
C ASN A 150 30.64 11.98 32.50
N ALA A 151 29.96 10.87 32.24
CA ALA A 151 28.76 10.80 31.36
C ALA A 151 28.03 9.45 31.52
N SER A 152 27.51 9.15 32.72
CA SER A 152 26.67 7.96 32.96
C SER A 152 25.21 8.24 32.58
N SER A 153 24.82 7.98 31.33
CA SER A 153 23.40 7.75 30.99
C SER A 153 23.10 7.06 29.65
N SER A 154 24.09 6.55 28.89
CA SER A 154 23.78 5.98 27.57
C SER A 154 24.60 4.76 27.12
N ILE A 155 25.54 4.25 27.92
CA ILE A 155 26.48 3.20 27.45
C ILE A 155 26.22 1.82 28.08
N ASP A 156 25.47 1.71 29.18
CA ASP A 156 25.19 0.41 29.82
C ASP A 156 24.07 -0.42 29.17
N TYR A 157 23.45 0.05 28.07
CA TYR A 157 22.29 -0.64 27.46
C TYR A 157 22.65 -1.67 26.37
N TYR A 158 23.93 -1.80 26.01
CA TYR A 158 24.34 -2.67 24.87
C TYR A 158 25.38 -3.74 25.21
N GLU A 159 25.94 -3.79 26.42
CA GLU A 159 27.06 -4.69 26.75
C GLU A 159 26.71 -6.00 27.48
N ASN A 160 25.45 -6.40 27.59
CA ASN A 160 25.11 -7.76 28.05
C ASN A 160 24.46 -8.58 26.95
N ASN A 161 25.29 -8.90 25.95
CA ASN A 161 25.05 -9.83 24.85
C ASN A 161 25.14 -11.29 25.33
N LEU A 162 24.22 -11.68 26.21
CA LEU A 162 23.66 -13.03 26.17
C LEU A 162 22.27 -12.85 25.56
N ILE A 163 22.12 -13.24 24.29
CA ILE A 163 20.85 -13.27 23.56
C ILE A 163 19.97 -14.32 24.24
N PHE A 164 19.43 -13.98 25.41
CA PHE A 164 18.25 -14.67 25.93
C PHE A 164 17.15 -14.29 24.95
N ALA A 165 16.64 -15.29 24.23
CA ALA A 165 15.44 -15.14 23.44
C ALA A 165 14.38 -14.49 24.34
N GLN A 166 14.05 -13.23 24.07
CA GLN A 166 13.08 -12.51 24.88
C GLN A 166 11.78 -13.31 24.89
N SER A 167 11.19 -13.49 26.07
CA SER A 167 9.93 -14.19 26.16
C SER A 167 8.86 -13.44 25.38
N LYS A 168 7.83 -14.14 24.91
CA LYS A 168 6.72 -13.50 24.20
C LYS A 168 6.06 -12.40 25.05
N ALA A 169 5.94 -12.62 26.36
CA ALA A 169 5.44 -11.63 27.30
C ALA A 169 6.32 -10.36 27.36
N ASP A 170 7.65 -10.50 27.34
CA ASP A 170 8.57 -9.36 27.32
C ASP A 170 8.41 -8.53 26.04
N ARG A 171 8.21 -9.19 24.89
CA ARG A 171 7.96 -8.52 23.61
C ARG A 171 6.67 -7.71 23.65
N VAL A 172 5.59 -8.26 24.22
CA VAL A 172 4.31 -7.54 24.41
C VAL A 172 4.51 -6.32 25.30
N ASN A 173 5.14 -6.49 26.47
CA ASN A 173 5.39 -5.41 27.41
C ASN A 173 6.22 -4.29 26.77
N ARG A 174 7.26 -4.66 26.01
CA ARG A 174 8.12 -3.70 25.31
C ARG A 174 7.40 -2.99 24.16
N ALA A 175 6.62 -3.70 23.36
CA ALA A 175 5.81 -3.10 22.30
C ALA A 175 4.86 -2.04 22.86
N LYS A 176 4.20 -2.32 23.99
CA LYS A 176 3.33 -1.35 24.70
C LYS A 176 4.10 -0.17 25.27
N ALA A 177 5.27 -0.40 25.88
CA ALA A 177 6.11 0.67 26.39
C ALA A 177 6.56 1.62 25.26
N LEU A 178 6.98 1.08 24.12
CA LEU A 178 7.38 1.85 22.94
C LEU A 178 6.20 2.60 22.29
N LEU A 179 5.00 1.98 22.28
CA LEU A 179 3.76 2.65 21.87
C LEU A 179 3.45 3.85 22.77
N SER A 180 3.50 3.67 24.09
CA SER A 180 3.25 4.74 25.07
C SER A 180 4.29 5.85 25.02
N ALA A 181 5.56 5.53 24.72
CA ALA A 181 6.61 6.51 24.57
C ALA A 181 6.40 7.42 23.33
N GLY A 182 5.66 6.94 22.32
CA GLY A 182 5.33 7.72 21.13
C GLY A 182 6.55 8.17 20.32
N ALA A 183 7.66 7.42 20.41
CA ALA A 183 8.89 7.67 19.67
C ALA A 183 8.63 7.57 18.15
N ILE A 184 9.40 8.33 17.38
CA ILE A 184 9.38 8.28 15.91
C ILE A 184 10.38 7.21 15.46
N TYR A 185 9.98 6.39 14.49
CA TYR A 185 10.82 5.34 13.89
C TYR A 185 11.17 5.71 12.45
N PRO A 186 12.32 6.37 12.18
CA PRO A 186 12.71 6.81 10.85
C PRO A 186 12.71 5.72 9.78
N ARG A 187 12.93 4.46 10.17
CA ARG A 187 12.92 3.29 9.26
C ARG A 187 11.65 2.43 9.38
N GLY A 188 10.59 2.98 9.98
CA GLY A 188 9.24 2.40 9.95
C GLY A 188 9.06 1.13 10.79
N CYS A 189 8.20 0.22 10.33
CA CYS A 189 7.78 -0.98 11.06
C CYS A 189 8.94 -1.92 11.41
N SER A 190 9.93 -2.04 10.54
CA SER A 190 11.07 -2.93 10.75
C SER A 190 11.95 -2.47 11.92
N GLU A 191 12.19 -1.16 12.03
CA GLU A 191 12.96 -0.59 13.14
C GLU A 191 12.21 -0.71 14.46
N PHE A 192 10.89 -0.52 14.45
CA PHE A 192 10.04 -0.75 15.61
C PHE A 192 10.12 -2.21 16.09
N VAL A 193 9.96 -3.18 15.18
CA VAL A 193 10.03 -4.61 15.56
C VAL A 193 11.44 -4.99 16.03
N CYS A 194 12.51 -4.49 15.40
CA CYS A 194 13.87 -4.72 15.89
C CYS A 194 14.10 -4.14 17.28
N ALA A 195 13.55 -2.96 17.56
CA ALA A 195 13.58 -2.35 18.89
C ALA A 195 12.82 -3.20 19.92
N VAL A 196 11.66 -3.77 19.55
CA VAL A 196 10.93 -4.73 20.41
C VAL A 196 11.77 -5.97 20.68
N LEU A 197 12.39 -6.55 19.65
CA LEU A 197 13.18 -7.79 19.76
C LEU A 197 14.57 -7.60 20.39
N ALA A 198 15.01 -6.36 20.64
CA ALA A 198 16.37 -6.04 21.09
C ALA A 198 17.48 -6.47 20.11
N ILE A 199 17.21 -6.47 18.81
CA ILE A 199 18.18 -6.90 17.78
C ILE A 199 18.65 -5.73 16.92
N PRO A 200 19.82 -5.84 16.27
CA PRO A 200 20.23 -4.91 15.23
C PRO A 200 19.17 -4.82 14.14
N TYR A 201 19.09 -3.65 13.50
CA TYR A 201 18.14 -3.41 12.42
C TYR A 201 18.22 -4.48 11.32
N ARG A 202 17.06 -5.02 10.95
CA ARG A 202 16.83 -5.90 9.81
C ARG A 202 15.60 -5.42 9.06
N GLN A 203 15.53 -5.69 7.77
CA GLN A 203 14.37 -5.33 6.96
C GLN A 203 13.20 -6.30 7.24
N ALA A 204 11.95 -5.85 7.03
CA ALA A 204 10.74 -6.65 7.24
C ALA A 204 10.78 -8.06 6.63
N ASN A 205 11.16 -8.19 5.36
CA ASN A 205 11.34 -9.45 4.64
C ASN A 205 12.39 -10.34 5.33
N ASP A 206 13.50 -9.78 5.80
CA ASP A 206 14.53 -10.54 6.54
C ASP A 206 14.01 -11.03 7.90
N LEU A 207 13.16 -10.23 8.55
CA LEU A 207 12.49 -10.62 9.80
C LEU A 207 11.47 -11.73 9.56
N MET A 208 10.76 -11.73 8.42
CA MET A 208 9.83 -12.80 8.08
C MET A 208 10.52 -14.13 7.77
N GLY A 209 11.78 -14.11 7.35
CA GLY A 209 12.53 -15.30 6.99
C GLY A 209 12.12 -15.89 5.64
N ASN A 210 12.67 -17.06 5.31
CA ASN A 210 12.57 -17.62 3.96
C ASN A 210 11.24 -18.33 3.64
N ALA A 211 10.51 -18.79 4.66
CA ALA A 211 9.30 -19.58 4.50
C ALA A 211 8.36 -19.41 5.70
N PRO A 212 7.81 -18.20 5.93
CA PRO A 212 6.92 -17.97 7.06
C PRO A 212 5.59 -18.72 6.87
N SER A 213 5.01 -19.23 7.95
CA SER A 213 3.72 -19.94 7.91
C SER A 213 2.57 -18.94 7.79
N THR A 214 1.59 -19.24 6.94
CA THR A 214 0.37 -18.43 6.84
C THR A 214 -0.43 -18.51 8.13
N ILE A 215 -0.94 -17.36 8.57
CA ILE A 215 -1.85 -17.22 9.71
C ILE A 215 -3.23 -16.72 9.25
N GLY A 216 -3.44 -16.63 7.93
CA GLY A 216 -4.68 -16.21 7.29
C GLY A 216 -4.81 -14.70 7.10
N THR A 217 -6.03 -14.27 6.81
CA THR A 217 -6.40 -12.88 6.56
C THR A 217 -7.39 -12.44 7.61
N GLY A 218 -7.31 -11.17 8.04
CA GLY A 218 -8.20 -10.63 9.07
C GLY A 218 -9.70 -10.79 8.73
N PRO A 219 -10.58 -10.86 9.75
CA PRO A 219 -10.31 -10.56 11.16
C PRO A 219 -9.80 -11.73 12.01
N ILE A 220 -9.84 -12.97 11.50
CA ILE A 220 -9.48 -14.16 12.26
C ILE A 220 -8.08 -14.61 11.83
N TYR A 221 -7.14 -14.62 12.77
CA TYR A 221 -5.80 -15.16 12.57
C TYR A 221 -5.67 -16.47 13.33
N ILE A 222 -5.10 -17.48 12.68
CA ILE A 222 -4.83 -18.78 13.30
C ILE A 222 -3.37 -18.85 13.76
N ASP A 223 -3.07 -19.68 14.75
CA ASP A 223 -1.70 -19.96 15.21
C ASP A 223 -0.88 -18.70 15.62
N LEU A 224 -1.55 -17.73 16.26
CA LEU A 224 -0.91 -16.56 16.87
C LEU A 224 -1.07 -16.55 18.38
N GLU A 225 0.03 -16.23 19.07
CA GLU A 225 0.06 -15.97 20.50
C GLU A 225 0.61 -14.56 20.77
N PRO A 226 0.14 -13.84 21.81
CA PRO A 226 0.67 -12.53 22.18
C PRO A 226 2.20 -12.54 22.29
N GLY A 227 2.86 -11.66 21.54
CA GLY A 227 4.31 -11.54 21.43
C GLY A 227 4.90 -12.13 20.14
N ASP A 228 4.10 -12.86 19.36
CA ASP A 228 4.48 -13.30 18.01
C ASP A 228 4.65 -12.10 17.07
N ILE A 229 5.59 -12.24 16.13
CA ILE A 229 5.81 -11.28 15.07
C ILE A 229 5.07 -11.77 13.83
N ALA A 230 4.26 -10.89 13.23
CA ALA A 230 3.43 -11.20 12.09
C ALA A 230 3.56 -10.12 11.02
N GLY A 231 3.43 -10.51 9.75
CA GLY A 231 3.65 -9.58 8.66
C GLY A 231 3.33 -10.15 7.29
N TRP A 232 3.71 -9.43 6.24
CA TRP A 232 3.73 -9.96 4.87
C TRP A 232 5.02 -9.57 4.19
N VAL A 233 5.44 -10.41 3.24
CA VAL A 233 6.59 -10.16 2.38
C VAL A 233 6.10 -9.43 1.14
N ALA A 234 6.82 -8.41 0.71
CA ALA A 234 6.59 -7.77 -0.59
C ALA A 234 7.62 -8.28 -1.61
N GLU A 235 7.16 -8.68 -2.80
CA GLU A 235 8.05 -9.09 -3.91
C GLU A 235 8.99 -7.95 -4.34
N ALA A 236 8.50 -6.72 -4.29
CA ALA A 236 9.27 -5.50 -4.53
C ALA A 236 9.17 -4.56 -3.33
N GLY A 237 10.33 -4.07 -2.86
CA GLY A 237 10.42 -3.13 -1.76
C GLY A 237 10.44 -3.79 -0.37
N SER A 238 9.82 -3.12 0.61
CA SER A 238 9.74 -3.61 1.98
C SER A 238 8.38 -4.23 2.23
N GLY A 239 8.38 -5.44 2.77
CA GLY A 239 7.22 -6.00 3.44
C GLY A 239 6.85 -5.19 4.67
N HIS A 240 5.93 -5.72 5.46
CA HIS A 240 5.46 -5.10 6.69
C HIS A 240 5.50 -6.10 7.82
N VAL A 241 5.84 -5.63 9.02
CA VAL A 241 5.89 -6.44 10.24
C VAL A 241 5.20 -5.71 11.38
N ALA A 242 4.59 -6.47 12.27
CA ALA A 242 3.87 -5.98 13.43
C ALA A 242 4.02 -6.97 14.60
N VAL A 243 3.84 -6.48 15.81
CA VAL A 243 3.81 -7.31 17.02
C VAL A 243 2.36 -7.65 17.31
N TYR A 244 2.02 -8.93 17.36
CA TYR A 244 0.71 -9.39 17.81
C TYR A 244 0.62 -9.28 19.33
N ILE A 245 -0.41 -8.61 19.84
CA ILE A 245 -0.59 -8.38 21.29
C ILE A 245 -1.84 -9.08 21.83
N GLY A 246 -2.79 -9.46 20.97
CA GLY A 246 -3.93 -10.30 21.32
C GLY A 246 -4.90 -9.70 22.35
N GLU A 247 -4.99 -8.36 22.47
CA GLU A 247 -5.80 -7.71 23.49
C GLU A 247 -7.04 -6.98 22.93
N GLY A 248 -8.21 -7.45 23.33
CA GLY A 248 -9.48 -6.76 23.07
C GLY A 248 -9.99 -6.85 21.63
N PRO A 249 -11.23 -6.38 21.39
CA PRO A 249 -11.86 -6.44 20.07
C PRO A 249 -11.23 -5.48 19.05
N ASP A 250 -10.48 -4.46 19.51
CA ASP A 250 -10.01 -3.34 18.69
C ASP A 250 -8.48 -3.25 18.56
N CYS A 251 -7.70 -4.05 19.30
CA CYS A 251 -6.25 -3.88 19.43
C CYS A 251 -5.49 -5.21 19.31
N VAL A 252 -5.36 -5.67 18.07
CA VAL A 252 -4.78 -6.99 17.79
C VAL A 252 -3.27 -6.91 17.54
N PHE A 253 -2.80 -5.79 16.98
CA PHE A 253 -1.40 -5.56 16.62
C PHE A 253 -0.91 -4.17 17.03
N ILE A 254 0.40 -4.04 17.23
CA ILE A 254 1.11 -2.77 17.24
C ILE A 254 2.07 -2.72 16.05
N ASP A 255 1.98 -1.65 15.25
CA ASP A 255 2.85 -1.41 14.09
C ASP A 255 3.26 0.06 13.98
N VAL A 256 4.17 0.34 13.05
CA VAL A 256 4.44 1.69 12.55
C VAL A 256 4.02 1.71 11.08
N ARG A 257 3.14 2.64 10.69
CA ARG A 257 2.56 2.68 9.34
C ARG A 257 3.61 2.85 8.24
N GLU A 258 4.54 3.77 8.46
CA GLU A 258 5.48 4.24 7.45
C GLU A 258 6.74 4.82 8.11
N PRO A 259 7.87 4.90 7.39
CA PRO A 259 9.07 5.59 7.84
C PRO A 259 8.78 6.98 8.43
N GLY A 260 9.29 7.25 9.63
CA GLY A 260 9.08 8.53 10.32
C GLY A 260 7.75 8.65 11.08
N ALA A 261 6.92 7.61 11.10
CA ALA A 261 5.70 7.59 11.90
C ALA A 261 5.95 7.09 13.35
N LYS A 262 4.96 7.34 14.21
CA LYS A 262 4.89 6.79 15.57
C LYS A 262 4.22 5.40 15.55
N PRO A 263 4.48 4.53 16.54
CA PRO A 263 3.72 3.29 16.69
C PRO A 263 2.24 3.57 16.91
N ARG A 264 1.40 2.64 16.47
CA ARG A 264 -0.05 2.70 16.63
C ARG A 264 -0.60 1.30 16.92
N SER A 265 -1.78 1.27 17.52
CA SER A 265 -2.58 0.06 17.65
C SER A 265 -3.44 -0.16 16.41
N LYS A 266 -3.61 -1.42 16.01
CA LYS A 266 -4.41 -1.78 14.83
C LYS A 266 -5.24 -3.04 15.05
N ASN A 267 -6.50 -2.99 14.61
CA ASN A 267 -7.41 -4.14 14.59
C ASN A 267 -7.23 -5.02 13.33
N GLY A 268 -6.00 -5.48 13.07
CA GLY A 268 -5.70 -6.39 11.97
C GLY A 268 -5.47 -5.76 10.58
N TYR A 269 -5.26 -6.63 9.60
CA TYR A 269 -4.88 -6.36 8.21
C TYR A 269 -5.80 -7.10 7.23
N TYR A 270 -7.03 -6.62 7.09
CA TYR A 270 -8.10 -7.26 6.30
C TYR A 270 -7.80 -7.52 4.82
N ASN A 271 -6.85 -6.78 4.24
CA ASN A 271 -6.55 -6.82 2.81
C ASN A 271 -5.24 -7.54 2.49
N HIS A 272 -4.62 -8.20 3.48
CA HIS A 272 -3.34 -8.87 3.33
C HIS A 272 -3.40 -10.25 3.98
N GLU A 273 -2.94 -11.27 3.26
CA GLU A 273 -2.55 -12.51 3.90
C GLU A 273 -1.36 -12.24 4.82
N MET A 274 -1.50 -12.63 6.07
CA MET A 274 -0.49 -12.46 7.09
C MET A 274 0.25 -13.77 7.29
N PHE A 275 1.53 -13.66 7.65
CA PHE A 275 2.40 -14.78 7.95
C PHE A 275 3.08 -14.56 9.30
N LYS A 276 3.48 -15.66 9.95
CA LYS A 276 4.19 -15.66 11.23
C LYS A 276 5.70 -15.73 11.00
N ALA A 277 6.45 -14.84 11.63
CA ALA A 277 7.91 -14.84 11.61
C ALA A 277 8.48 -15.86 12.63
N PRO A 278 9.73 -16.34 12.46
CA PRO A 278 10.27 -17.47 13.22
C PRO A 278 10.80 -17.12 14.63
N PHE A 279 10.30 -16.05 15.25
CA PHE A 279 10.80 -15.53 16.53
C PHE A 279 10.01 -16.02 17.75
#